data_AF-A0A0B2Q3L7-F1
#
_entry.id   AF-A0A0B2Q3L7-F1
#
_cell.length_a   1.000
_cell.length_b   1.000
_cell.length_c   1.000
_cell.angle_alpha   90.00
_cell.angle_beta   90.00
_cell.angle_gamma   90.00
#
_symmetry.space_group_name_H-M   'P 1'
#
loop_
_entity.id
_entity.type
_entity.pdbx_description
1 polymer ?
#
loop_
_entity_poly.entity_id
_entity_poly.type
_entity_poly.pdbx_seq_one_letter_code
_entity_poly.pdbx_strand_id
1 'polypeptide(L)' 'MRSCKDKISDEQVVDKILRTLPPRLDHVAIVIEESRNLDIMEIEELQHSLEAHEMRINERRSNQEQALQAR' A
#
# COMPACT_ATOMS: atom_id res chain seq x y z
N MET A 1 16.39 -14.20 -27.29
CA MET A 1 15.87 -13.02 -26.59
C MET A 1 14.37 -13.23 -26.40
N ARG A 2 13.89 -13.41 -25.17
CA ARG A 2 12.44 -13.54 -24.94
C ARG A 2 11.80 -12.17 -25.18
N SER A 3 10.84 -12.11 -26.09
CA SER A 3 10.13 -10.89 -26.44
C SER A 3 9.29 -10.43 -25.25
N CYS A 4 9.69 -9.34 -24.60
CA CYS A 4 8.86 -8.65 -23.63
C CYS A 4 7.77 -7.87 -24.38
N LYS A 5 6.56 -8.43 -24.51
CA LYS A 5 5.40 -7.66 -24.94
C LYS A 5 4.06 -8.26 -24.53
N ASP A 6 4.01 -8.90 -23.36
CA ASP A 6 2.73 -9.11 -22.71
C ASP A 6 2.29 -7.76 -22.14
N LYS A 7 1.06 -7.35 -22.45
CA LYS A 7 0.47 -6.13 -21.85
C LYS A 7 0.39 -6.38 -20.35
N ILE A 8 0.99 -5.49 -19.56
CA ILE A 8 0.88 -5.54 -18.10
C ILE A 8 -0.57 -5.18 -17.75
N SER A 9 -1.27 -6.08 -17.05
CA SER A 9 -2.61 -5.80 -16.54
C SER A 9 -2.54 -5.03 -15.22
N ASP A 10 -3.62 -4.31 -14.90
CA ASP A 10 -3.71 -3.57 -13.64
C ASP A 10 -3.61 -4.51 -12.43
N GLU A 11 -4.20 -5.71 -12.52
CA GLU A 11 -4.04 -6.79 -11.53
C GLU A 11 -2.56 -7.11 -11.26
N GLN A 12 -1.73 -7.24 -12.31
CA GLN A 12 -0.29 -7.49 -12.15
C GLN A 12 0.45 -6.30 -11.51
N VAL A 13 -0.02 -5.08 -11.75
CA VAL A 13 0.53 -3.89 -11.11
C VAL A 13 0.14 -3.87 -9.63
N VAL A 14 -1.12 -4.17 -9.31
CA VAL A 14 -1.65 -4.23 -7.94
C VAL A 14 -0.93 -5.31 -7.12
N ASP A 15 -0.82 -6.55 -7.61
CA ASP A 15 -0.09 -7.63 -6.93
C ASP A 15 1.38 -7.24 -6.69
N LYS A 16 2.03 -6.62 -7.69
CA LYS A 16 3.40 -6.16 -7.54
C LYS A 16 3.54 -5.06 -6.50
N ILE A 17 2.61 -4.10 -6.44
CA ILE A 17 2.61 -3.04 -5.42
C ILE A 17 2.48 -3.70 -4.05
N LEU A 18 1.46 -4.53 -3.82
CA LEU A 18 1.19 -5.19 -2.54
C LEU A 18 2.40 -6.00 -2.04
N ARG A 19 3.04 -6.79 -2.92
CA ARG A 19 4.26 -7.56 -2.59
C ARG A 19 5.49 -6.72 -2.26
N THR A 20 5.54 -5.47 -2.72
CA THR A 20 6.70 -4.58 -2.56
C THR A 20 6.48 -3.49 -1.53
N LEU A 21 5.34 -3.50 -0.83
CA LEU A 21 5.07 -2.53 0.22
C LEU A 21 6.10 -2.63 1.36
N PRO A 22 6.47 -1.51 1.98
CA PRO A 22 7.33 -1.52 3.16
C PRO A 22 6.65 -2.26 4.33
N PRO A 23 7.41 -2.95 5.21
CA PRO A 23 6.84 -3.74 6.32
C PRO A 23 5.87 -3.00 7.23
N ARG A 24 6.01 -1.66 7.34
CA ARG A 24 5.09 -0.81 8.12
C ARG A 24 3.65 -0.80 7.58
N LEU A 25 3.43 -1.23 6.34
CA LEU A 25 2.14 -1.30 5.66
C LEU A 25 1.64 -2.74 5.47
N ASP A 26 2.32 -3.77 6.01
CA ASP A 26 1.92 -5.19 5.83
C ASP A 26 0.47 -5.44 6.25
N HIS A 27 0.04 -4.83 7.36
CA HIS A 27 -1.34 -4.92 7.83
C HIS A 27 -2.37 -4.40 6.81
N VAL A 28 -2.01 -3.40 6.01
CA VAL A 28 -2.86 -2.86 4.95
C VAL A 28 -2.90 -3.82 3.77
N ALA A 29 -1.76 -4.39 3.39
CA ALA A 29 -1.68 -5.38 2.31
C ALA A 29 -2.56 -6.60 2.60
N ILE A 30 -2.44 -7.18 3.80
CA ILE A 30 -3.26 -8.33 4.24
C ILE A 30 -4.75 -8.00 4.15
N VAL A 31 -5.17 -6.84 4.66
CA VAL A 31 -6.59 -6.44 4.63
C VAL A 31 -7.07 -6.27 3.19
N ILE A 32 -6.28 -5.68 2.29
CA ILE A 32 -6.65 -5.51 0.87
C ILE A 32 -6.79 -6.87 0.19
N GLU A 33 -5.82 -7.77 0.39
CA GLU A 33 -5.83 -9.13 -0.15
C GLU A 33 -7.01 -9.96 0.35
N GLU A 34 -7.41 -9.79 1.61
CA GLU A 34 -8.53 -10.52 2.21
C GLU A 34 -9.91 -9.91 1.89
N SER A 35 -10.01 -8.58 1.71
CA SER A 35 -11.30 -7.87 1.63
C SER A 35 -11.76 -7.53 0.22
N ARG A 36 -10.88 -7.55 -0.79
CA ARG A 36 -11.20 -7.09 -2.15
C ARG A 36 -10.80 -8.10 -3.21
N ASN A 37 -11.54 -8.08 -4.31
CA ASN A 37 -11.11 -8.75 -5.52
C ASN A 37 -10.10 -7.85 -6.26
N LEU A 38 -8.84 -8.30 -6.33
CA LEU A 38 -7.76 -7.56 -6.99
C LEU A 38 -7.99 -7.38 -8.50
N ASP A 39 -8.80 -8.25 -9.12
CA ASP A 39 -9.09 -8.22 -10.57
C ASP A 39 -9.88 -6.98 -11.01
N ILE A 40 -10.62 -6.36 -10.09
CA ILE A 40 -11.47 -5.19 -10.35
C ILE A 40 -10.96 -3.92 -9.67
N MET A 41 -9.82 -3.99 -8.99
CA MET A 41 -9.30 -2.87 -8.21
C MET A 41 -8.54 -1.90 -9.12
N GLU A 42 -8.96 -0.64 -9.12
CA GLU A 42 -8.26 0.41 -9.86
C GLU A 42 -6.96 0.79 -9.14
N ILE A 43 -5.90 1.02 -9.92
CA ILE A 43 -4.58 1.40 -9.38
C ILE A 43 -4.68 2.70 -8.57
N GLU A 44 -5.49 3.66 -9.03
CA GLU A 44 -5.71 4.93 -8.31
C GLU A 44 -6.36 4.69 -6.94
N GLU A 45 -7.34 3.79 -6.84
CA GLU A 45 -7.97 3.46 -5.57
C GLU A 45 -6.97 2.84 -4.58
N LEU A 46 -6.07 1.98 -5.08
CA LEU A 46 -4.98 1.40 -4.28
C LEU A 46 -4.04 2.48 -3.77
N GLN A 47 -3.59 3.37 -4.66
CA GLN A 47 -2.67 4.45 -4.32
C GLN A 47 -3.26 5.37 -3.25
N HIS A 48 -4.48 5.86 -3.44
CA HIS A 48 -5.14 6.72 -2.47
C HIS A 48 -5.31 6.05 -1.10
N SER A 49 -5.63 4.75 -1.07
CA SER A 49 -5.75 3.99 0.18
C SER A 49 -4.42 3.90 0.93
N LEU A 50 -3.33 3.61 0.21
CA LEU A 50 -1.99 3.50 0.79
C LEU A 50 -1.48 4.83 1.31
N GLU A 51 -1.64 5.92 0.55
CA GLU A 51 -1.26 7.28 0.96
C GLU A 51 -2.00 7.71 2.23
N ALA A 52 -3.32 7.47 2.28
CA ALA A 52 -4.11 7.80 3.46
C ALA A 52 -3.66 7.02 4.70
N HIS A 53 -3.24 5.76 4.55
CA HIS A 53 -2.69 4.97 5.64
C HIS A 53 -1.32 5.48 6.09
N GLU A 54 -0.44 5.83 5.15
CA GLU A 54 0.88 6.38 5.44
C GLU A 54 0.78 7.71 6.20
N MET A 55 -0.09 8.62 5.77
CA MET A 55 -0.34 9.89 6.44
C MET A 55 -0.77 9.68 7.90
N ARG A 56 -1.74 8.80 8.15
CA ARG A 56 -2.20 8.47 9.51
C ARG A 56 -1.10 7.88 10.39
N ILE A 57 -0.22 7.05 9.82
CA ILE A 57 0.92 6.49 10.57
C ILE A 57 1.89 7.60 10.95
N ASN A 58 2.18 8.51 10.02
CA ASN A 58 3.11 9.61 10.25
C ASN A 58 2.60 10.60 11.31
N GLU A 59 1.32 10.98 11.25
CA GLU A 59 0.69 11.84 12.25
C GLU A 59 0.76 11.23 13.65
N ARG A 60 0.47 9.93 13.79
CA ARG A 60 0.55 9.24 15.08
C ARG A 60 1.98 9.18 15.62
N ARG A 61 2.98 8.95 14.75
CA ARG A 61 4.40 8.97 15.15
C ARG A 61 4.82 10.34 15.64
N SER A 62 4.50 11.40 14.90
CA SER A 62 4.78 12.79 15.32
C SER A 62 4.17 13.10 16.68
N ASN A 63 2.92 12.70 16.91
CA ASN A 63 2.25 12.92 18.20
C ASN A 63 2.92 12.15 19.35
N GLN A 64 3.40 10.92 19.09
CA GLN A 64 4.14 10.12 20.08
C GLN A 64 5.49 10.76 20.42
N GLU A 65 6.23 11.24 19.43
CA GLU A 65 7.53 11.90 19.63
C GLU A 65 7.38 13.17 20.48
N GLN A 66 6.38 14.00 20.18
CA GLN A 66 6.08 15.20 20.97
C GLN A 66 5.74 14.85 22.43
N ALA A 67 4.93 13.82 22.66
CA ALA A 67 4.57 13.39 24.00
C ALA A 67 5.78 12.87 24.80
N LEU A 68 6.77 12.26 24.14
CA LEU A 68 7.99 11.78 24.77
C LEU A 68 8.99 12.91 25.09
N GLN A 69 9.04 13.96 24.25
CA GLN A 69 9.92 15.11 24.46
C GLN A 69 9.39 16.10 25.51
N ALA A 70 8.10 16.07 25.83
CA ALA A 70 7.48 16.94 26.85
C ALA A 70 7.70 16.45 28.30
N ARG A 71 8.56 15.44 28.52
CA ARG A 71 8.89 14.87 29.84
C ARG A 71 10.28 15.23 30.32
#